data_AF-Q1JYP2-F1
#
_entry.id   AF-Q1JYP2-F1
#
_cell.length_a   1.000
_cell.length_b   1.000
_cell.length_c   1.000
_cell.angle_alpha   90.00
_cell.angle_beta   90.00
_cell.angle_gamma   90.00
#
_symmetry.space_group_name_H-M   'P 1'
#
loop_
_entity.id
_entity.type
_entity.pdbx_description
1 polymer ?
#
loop_
_entity_poly.entity_id
_entity_poly.type
_entity_poly.pdbx_seq_one_letter_code
_entity_poly.pdbx_strand_id
1 'polypeptide(L)'
;MLCREVLMKNVILTEGNQERLKILSFLFRVSGYTIEVIQDLGRAMASYQGLSSVERQSSLLVVADYHHLGHQRELRFEKLTTLAQLEPSAVLLAAYRWTEPEQLALVQEVPQGESFLMCQSHQIIDFVERHCAAQQCDQQS
;
A
#
# COMPACT_ATOMS: atom_id res chain seq x y z
N MET A 1 -17.35 -1.89 30.55
CA MET A 1 -17.73 -2.08 29.13
C MET A 1 -16.53 -1.67 28.30
N LEU A 2 -15.81 -2.63 27.71
CA LEU A 2 -14.69 -2.36 26.80
C LEU A 2 -15.12 -2.87 25.43
N CYS A 3 -15.76 -2.01 24.64
CA CYS A 3 -15.86 -2.25 23.20
C CYS A 3 -14.48 -1.91 22.60
N ARG A 4 -13.51 -2.83 22.76
CA ARG A 4 -12.39 -2.89 21.82
C ARG A 4 -12.92 -3.64 20.61
N GLU A 5 -13.60 -2.92 19.72
CA GLU A 5 -13.63 -3.36 18.34
C GLU A 5 -12.18 -3.39 17.87
N VAL A 6 -11.62 -4.58 17.80
CA VAL A 6 -10.37 -4.81 17.08
C VAL A 6 -10.74 -4.62 15.62
N LEU A 7 -10.70 -3.38 15.14
CA LEU A 7 -10.74 -3.07 13.71
C LEU A 7 -9.66 -3.93 13.07
N MET A 8 -10.08 -4.96 12.35
CA MET A 8 -9.18 -5.89 11.69
C MET A 8 -8.35 -5.09 10.70
N LYS A 9 -7.04 -5.01 10.96
CA LYS A 9 -6.11 -4.30 10.09
C LYS A 9 -5.83 -5.21 8.89
N ASN A 10 -6.60 -5.04 7.82
CA ASN A 10 -6.49 -5.84 6.61
C ASN A 10 -5.45 -5.22 5.67
N VAL A 11 -4.50 -6.02 5.21
CA VAL A 11 -3.49 -5.58 4.24
C VAL A 11 -3.51 -6.52 3.04
N ILE A 12 -3.65 -5.95 1.85
CA ILE A 12 -3.34 -6.65 0.61
C ILE A 12 -1.90 -6.29 0.26
N LEU A 13 -0.99 -7.27 0.36
CA LEU A 13 0.43 -7.08 0.13
C LEU A 13 0.83 -7.61 -1.25
N THR A 14 1.44 -6.74 -2.05
CA THR A 14 2.00 -7.11 -3.36
C THR A 14 3.47 -6.70 -3.49
N GLU A 15 4.26 -7.62 -4.03
CA GLU A 15 5.71 -7.51 -4.21
C GLU A 15 6.15 -8.46 -5.33
N GLY A 16 6.88 -7.98 -6.34
CA GLY A 16 7.30 -8.82 -7.47
C GLY A 16 8.43 -9.79 -7.12
N ASN A 17 9.25 -9.48 -6.11
CA ASN A 17 10.27 -10.39 -5.59
C ASN A 17 9.69 -11.39 -4.56
N GLN A 18 9.73 -12.69 -4.87
CA GLN A 18 9.13 -13.72 -4.01
C GLN A 18 9.76 -13.85 -2.62
N GLU A 19 11.08 -13.67 -2.51
CA GLU A 19 11.77 -13.77 -1.21
C GLU A 19 11.41 -12.59 -0.32
N ARG A 20 11.40 -11.39 -0.89
CA ARG A 20 10.98 -10.17 -0.20
C ARG A 20 9.50 -10.21 0.20
N LEU A 21 8.63 -10.73 -0.67
CA LEU A 21 7.21 -10.95 -0.38
C LEU A 21 7.03 -11.88 0.84
N LYS A 22 7.82 -12.96 0.93
CA LYS A 22 7.80 -13.88 2.09
C LYS A 22 8.25 -13.18 3.38
N ILE A 23 9.32 -12.40 3.33
CA ILE A 23 9.84 -11.65 4.49
C ILE A 23 8.79 -10.65 4.97
N LEU A 24 8.23 -9.84 4.08
CA LEU A 24 7.21 -8.84 4.42
C LEU A 24 5.93 -9.52 4.96
N SER A 25 5.50 -10.60 4.31
CA SER A 25 4.37 -11.41 4.79
C SER A 25 4.56 -11.90 6.22
N PHE A 26 5.76 -12.40 6.54
CA PHE A 26 6.10 -12.79 7.90
C PHE A 26 6.05 -11.60 8.87
N LEU A 27 6.66 -10.46 8.52
CA LEU A 27 6.70 -9.25 9.36
C LEU A 27 5.30 -8.71 9.68
N PHE A 28 4.40 -8.65 8.70
CA PHE A 28 3.03 -8.22 8.93
C PHE A 28 2.27 -9.20 9.84
N ARG A 29 2.42 -10.51 9.63
CA ARG A 29 1.75 -11.53 10.47
C ARG A 29 2.19 -11.47 11.92
N VAL A 30 3.50 -11.37 12.18
CA VAL A 30 3.99 -11.26 13.57
C VAL A 30 3.59 -9.95 14.24
N SER A 31 3.30 -8.91 13.44
CA SER A 31 2.77 -7.62 13.91
C SER A 31 1.25 -7.63 14.09
N GLY A 32 0.59 -8.78 13.92
CA GLY A 32 -0.84 -8.97 14.20
C GLY A 32 -1.79 -8.55 13.08
N TYR A 33 -1.30 -8.37 11.84
CA TYR A 33 -2.14 -8.01 10.69
C TYR A 33 -2.76 -9.24 10.03
N THR A 34 -4.01 -9.09 9.58
CA THR A 34 -4.63 -10.02 8.64
C THR A 34 -4.16 -9.63 7.24
N ILE A 35 -3.44 -10.53 6.57
CA ILE A 35 -2.86 -10.22 5.27
C ILE A 35 -3.30 -11.18 4.17
N GLU A 36 -3.62 -10.61 3.01
CA GLU A 36 -3.66 -11.31 1.74
C GLU A 36 -2.38 -11.02 0.96
N VAL A 37 -1.72 -12.05 0.44
CA VAL A 37 -0.39 -11.95 -0.17
C VAL A 37 -0.51 -12.32 -1.63
N ILE A 38 -0.34 -11.34 -2.53
CA ILE A 38 -0.54 -11.51 -3.97
C ILE A 38 0.66 -10.92 -4.72
N GLN A 39 1.47 -11.77 -5.35
CA GLN A 39 2.67 -11.35 -6.09
C GLN A 39 2.35 -10.45 -7.30
N ASP A 40 1.25 -10.76 -8.01
CA ASP A 40 0.84 -10.02 -9.20
C ASP A 40 0.01 -8.78 -8.84
N LEU A 41 0.44 -7.62 -9.32
CA LEU A 41 -0.23 -6.34 -9.04
C LEU A 41 -1.66 -6.32 -9.57
N GLY A 42 -1.90 -6.84 -10.78
CA GLY A 42 -3.24 -6.86 -11.38
C GLY A 42 -4.22 -7.68 -10.56
N ARG A 43 -3.79 -8.84 -10.06
CA ARG A 43 -4.57 -9.67 -9.13
C ARG A 43 -4.76 -9.00 -7.77
N ALA A 44 -3.76 -8.30 -7.25
CA ALA A 44 -3.87 -7.57 -5.98
C ALA A 44 -4.91 -6.45 -6.08
N MET A 45 -4.91 -5.72 -7.20
CA MET A 45 -5.91 -4.70 -7.50
C MET A 45 -7.31 -5.30 -7.64
N ALA A 46 -7.44 -6.41 -8.37
CA ALA A 46 -8.73 -7.08 -8.53
C ALA A 46 -9.27 -7.59 -7.18
N SER A 47 -8.40 -8.08 -6.28
CA SER A 47 -8.81 -8.46 -4.92
C SER A 47 -9.32 -7.24 -4.14
N TYR A 48 -8.57 -6.13 -4.14
CA TYR A 48 -8.98 -4.90 -3.47
C TYR A 48 -10.32 -4.34 -4.00
N GLN A 49 -10.51 -4.34 -5.33
CA GLN A 49 -11.78 -3.94 -5.96
C GLN A 49 -12.93 -4.89 -5.64
N GLY A 50 -12.64 -6.17 -5.38
CA GLY A 50 -13.63 -7.17 -4.98
C GLY A 50 -14.19 -6.96 -3.56
N LEU A 51 -13.49 -6.19 -2.73
CA LEU A 51 -13.93 -5.89 -1.37
C LEU A 51 -15.20 -5.02 -1.34
N SER A 52 -16.05 -5.22 -0.34
CA SER A 52 -17.17 -4.32 -0.05
C SER A 52 -16.68 -2.94 0.40
N SER A 53 -17.55 -1.92 0.34
CA SER A 53 -17.20 -0.55 0.75
C SER A 53 -16.62 -0.47 2.17
N VAL A 54 -17.21 -1.21 3.11
CA VAL A 54 -16.76 -1.28 4.52
C VAL A 54 -15.38 -1.93 4.64
N GLU A 55 -15.13 -3.00 3.89
CA GLU A 55 -13.83 -3.67 3.88
C GLU A 55 -12.75 -2.80 3.23
N ARG A 56 -13.06 -2.05 2.17
CA ARG A 56 -12.10 -1.13 1.54
C ARG A 56 -11.66 -0.02 2.49
N GLN A 57 -12.59 0.56 3.25
CA GLN A 57 -12.28 1.61 4.24
C GLN A 57 -11.36 1.13 5.37
N SER A 58 -11.30 -0.18 5.60
CA SER A 58 -10.48 -0.80 6.65
C SER A 58 -9.29 -1.59 6.10
N SER A 59 -9.07 -1.56 4.78
CA SER A 59 -8.00 -2.30 4.11
C SER A 59 -7.01 -1.35 3.43
N LEU A 60 -5.73 -1.67 3.51
CA LEU A 60 -4.68 -0.94 2.80
C LEU A 60 -4.05 -1.83 1.72
N LEU A 61 -3.92 -1.32 0.50
CA LEU A 61 -3.15 -1.96 -0.56
C LEU A 61 -1.69 -1.53 -0.44
N VAL A 62 -0.83 -2.45 0.01
CA VAL A 62 0.60 -2.22 0.18
C VAL A 62 1.35 -2.75 -1.03
N VAL A 63 1.94 -1.84 -1.80
CA VAL A 63 2.77 -2.13 -2.97
C VAL A 63 4.22 -1.91 -2.58
N ALA A 64 4.94 -3.01 -2.33
CA ALA A 64 6.30 -2.93 -1.78
C ALA A 64 7.42 -2.87 -2.84
N ASP A 65 7.12 -3.10 -4.13
CA ASP A 65 8.14 -3.39 -5.15
C ASP A 65 8.60 -2.15 -5.93
N TYR A 66 8.43 -0.96 -5.35
CA TYR A 66 8.81 0.24 -6.07
C TYR A 66 10.31 0.50 -5.91
N HIS A 67 11.12 -0.25 -6.65
CA HIS A 67 12.53 0.09 -6.83
C HIS A 67 12.67 1.26 -7.83
N HIS A 68 13.88 1.80 -7.93
CA HIS A 68 14.26 2.90 -8.82
C HIS A 68 13.55 2.91 -10.18
N LEU A 69 12.93 4.03 -10.57
CA LEU A 69 12.15 4.14 -11.81
C LEU A 69 12.93 3.67 -13.04
N GLY A 70 14.24 3.92 -13.11
CA GLY A 70 15.19 3.24 -14.00
C GLY A 70 14.76 3.09 -15.46
N HIS A 71 15.23 2.03 -16.13
CA HIS A 71 14.92 1.73 -17.55
C HIS A 71 13.48 1.24 -17.79
N GLN A 72 12.70 1.05 -16.72
CA GLN A 72 11.30 0.58 -16.78
C GLN A 72 10.31 1.66 -16.35
N ARG A 73 10.72 2.92 -16.33
CA ARG A 73 9.94 4.05 -15.83
C ARG A 73 8.55 4.11 -16.43
N GLU A 74 8.44 4.04 -17.75
CA GLU A 74 7.15 4.12 -18.47
C GLU A 74 6.19 2.99 -18.05
N LEU A 75 6.66 1.73 -18.06
CA LEU A 75 5.86 0.58 -17.62
C LEU A 75 5.42 0.73 -16.16
N ARG A 76 6.25 1.33 -15.31
CA ARG A 76 5.92 1.53 -13.89
C ARG A 76 4.94 2.68 -13.69
N PHE A 77 5.00 3.73 -14.50
CA PHE A 77 4.00 4.81 -14.49
C PHE A 77 2.66 4.38 -15.04
N GLU A 78 2.63 3.49 -16.02
CA GLU A 78 1.38 2.86 -16.46
C GLU A 78 0.70 2.14 -15.29
N LYS A 79 1.45 1.32 -14.54
CA LYS A 79 0.95 0.63 -13.34
C LYS A 79 0.47 1.61 -12.26
N LEU A 80 1.23 2.67 -11.98
CA LEU A 80 0.82 3.68 -10.99
C LEU A 80 -0.42 4.45 -11.45
N THR A 81 -0.55 4.72 -12.74
CA THR A 81 -1.75 5.34 -13.31
C THR A 81 -2.96 4.44 -13.15
N THR A 82 -2.80 3.11 -13.32
CA THR A 82 -3.87 2.15 -13.01
C THR A 82 -4.23 2.18 -11.52
N LEU A 83 -3.23 2.21 -10.63
CA LEU A 83 -3.46 2.28 -9.18
C LEU A 83 -4.18 3.56 -8.77
N ALA A 84 -3.88 4.68 -9.43
CA ALA A 84 -4.54 5.96 -9.17
C ALA A 84 -6.04 5.95 -9.49
N GLN A 85 -6.52 5.01 -10.34
CA GLN A 85 -7.94 4.83 -10.63
C GLN A 85 -8.73 4.12 -9.51
N LEU A 86 -8.04 3.54 -8.52
CA LEU A 86 -8.67 2.98 -7.32
C LEU A 86 -9.04 4.13 -6.39
N GLU A 87 -8.17 4.40 -5.42
CA GLU A 87 -8.17 5.54 -4.50
C GLU A 87 -6.70 5.68 -4.03
N PRO A 88 -5.94 6.70 -4.48
CA PRO A 88 -4.51 6.78 -4.19
C PRO A 88 -4.17 6.78 -2.69
N SER A 89 -5.06 7.33 -1.86
CA SER A 89 -4.93 7.37 -0.39
C SER A 89 -5.04 6.00 0.27
N ALA A 90 -5.58 4.99 -0.41
CA ALA A 90 -5.63 3.62 0.06
C ALA A 90 -4.45 2.76 -0.46
N VAL A 91 -3.53 3.37 -1.21
CA VAL A 91 -2.36 2.71 -1.79
C VAL A 91 -1.09 3.22 -1.12
N LEU A 92 -0.36 2.30 -0.47
CA LEU A 92 0.97 2.56 0.08
C LEU A 92 2.05 2.08 -0.88
N LEU A 93 2.80 3.02 -1.46
CA LEU A 93 4.00 2.77 -2.25
C LEU A 93 5.22 2.72 -1.33
N ALA A 94 5.79 1.53 -1.15
CA ALA A 94 7.03 1.36 -0.41
C ALA A 94 8.21 1.10 -1.34
N ALA A 95 9.29 1.85 -1.13
CA ALA A 95 10.50 1.77 -1.94
C ALA A 95 11.74 1.63 -1.05
N TYR A 96 12.83 1.05 -1.54
CA TYR A 96 14.09 1.05 -0.79
C TYR A 96 14.52 2.50 -0.47
N ARG A 97 14.39 3.38 -1.47
CA ARG A 97 14.62 4.81 -1.35
C ARG A 97 13.70 5.54 -2.35
N TRP A 98 13.17 6.68 -1.93
CA TRP A 98 12.60 7.67 -2.82
C TRP A 98 13.61 8.79 -3.05
N THR A 99 13.94 9.07 -4.29
CA THR A 99 14.72 10.25 -4.65
C THR A 99 13.78 11.41 -5.01
N GLU A 100 14.23 12.65 -4.83
CA GLU A 100 13.45 13.83 -5.19
C GLU A 100 13.01 13.84 -6.68
N PRO A 101 13.87 13.46 -7.65
CA PRO A 101 13.42 13.35 -9.05
C PRO A 101 12.31 12.32 -9.27
N GLU A 102 12.32 11.20 -8.55
CA GLU A 102 11.27 10.17 -8.67
C GLU A 102 9.95 10.65 -8.09
N GLN A 103 9.99 11.37 -6.96
CA GLN A 103 8.80 11.98 -6.37
C GLN A 103 8.21 13.07 -7.28
N LEU A 104 9.06 13.94 -7.83
CA LEU A 104 8.62 14.96 -8.79
C LEU A 104 7.99 14.34 -10.04
N ALA A 105 8.62 13.29 -10.59
CA ALA A 105 8.10 12.59 -11.76
C ALA A 105 6.75 11.92 -11.47
N LEU A 106 6.58 11.32 -10.28
CA LEU A 106 5.31 10.75 -9.84
C LEU A 106 4.19 11.80 -9.87
N VAL A 107 4.43 12.97 -9.28
CA VAL A 107 3.45 14.07 -9.22
C VAL A 107 3.15 14.64 -10.60
N GLN A 108 4.12 14.65 -11.51
CA GLN A 108 3.96 15.25 -12.84
C GLN A 108 3.31 14.31 -13.86
N GLU A 109 3.57 13.01 -13.76
CA GLU A 109 3.23 12.05 -14.82
C GLU A 109 2.08 11.10 -14.45
N VAL A 110 1.77 10.97 -13.16
CA VAL A 110 0.67 10.11 -12.69
C VAL A 110 -0.48 10.97 -12.20
N PRO A 111 -1.72 10.74 -12.67
CA PRO A 111 -2.90 11.44 -12.16
C PRO A 111 -3.01 11.27 -10.64
N GLN A 112 -3.17 12.38 -9.90
CA GLN A 112 -3.23 12.37 -8.43
C GLN A 112 -2.00 11.70 -7.79
N GLY A 113 -0.84 11.74 -8.44
CA GLY A 113 0.39 11.11 -7.96
C GLY A 113 0.83 11.62 -6.58
N GLU A 114 0.50 12.87 -6.26
CA GLU A 114 0.72 13.49 -4.95
C GLU A 114 -0.11 12.87 -3.81
N SER A 115 -1.18 12.14 -4.15
CA SER A 115 -2.11 11.55 -3.18
C SER A 115 -1.70 10.14 -2.74
N PHE A 116 -0.68 9.55 -3.36
CA PHE A 116 -0.15 8.25 -2.91
C PHE A 116 0.47 8.36 -1.53
N LEU A 117 0.20 7.37 -0.69
CA LEU A 117 0.97 7.19 0.54
C LEU A 117 2.33 6.61 0.16
N MET A 118 3.41 7.23 0.64
CA MET A 118 4.78 6.82 0.29
C MET A 118 5.59 6.59 1.56
N CYS A 119 6.34 5.48 1.60
CA CYS A 119 7.27 5.22 2.69
C CYS A 119 8.55 4.52 2.22
N GLN A 120 9.56 4.51 3.08
CA GLN A 120 10.74 3.66 2.89
C GLN A 120 10.40 2.23 3.30
N SER A 121 11.01 1.24 2.63
CA SER A 121 10.69 -0.18 2.83
C SER A 121 10.91 -0.66 4.26
N HIS A 122 11.91 -0.13 4.94
CA HIS A 122 12.19 -0.50 6.33
C HIS A 122 11.19 0.14 7.33
N GLN A 123 10.38 1.10 6.88
CA GLN A 123 9.37 1.79 7.68
C GLN A 123 7.95 1.30 7.39
N ILE A 124 7.77 0.29 6.53
CA ILE A 124 6.44 -0.16 6.08
C ILE A 124 5.52 -0.47 7.26
N ILE A 125 5.97 -1.28 8.21
CA ILE A 125 5.14 -1.71 9.35
C ILE A 125 4.75 -0.49 10.21
N ASP A 126 5.72 0.32 10.61
CA ASP A 126 5.49 1.52 11.42
C ASP A 126 4.57 2.55 10.72
N PHE A 127 4.64 2.61 9.39
CA PHE A 127 3.78 3.49 8.60
C PHE A 127 2.34 2.98 8.59
N VAL A 128 2.14 1.70 8.28
CA VAL A 128 0.80 1.08 8.28
C VAL A 128 0.18 1.18 9.68
N GLU A 129 0.95 0.98 10.74
CA GLU A 129 0.46 1.11 12.11
C GLU A 129 -0.07 2.52 12.42
N ARG A 130 0.70 3.56 12.07
CA ARG A 130 0.29 4.95 12.25
C ARG A 130 -0.91 5.32 11.39
N HIS A 131 -0.96 4.83 10.15
CA HIS A 131 -2.08 5.07 9.25
C HIS A 131 -3.38 4.47 9.79
N CYS A 132 -3.36 3.21 10.21
CA CYS A 132 -4.53 2.57 10.81
C CYS A 132 -4.97 3.28 12.10
N ALA A 133 -4.03 3.75 12.93
CA ALA A 133 -4.36 4.49 14.15
C ALA A 133 -5.03 5.84 13.86
N ALA A 134 -4.60 6.56 12.81
CA ALA A 134 -5.20 7.83 12.41
C ALA A 134 -6.66 7.64 11.92
N GLN A 135 -6.90 6.64 11.07
CA GLN A 135 -8.25 6.35 10.57
C GLN A 135 -9.25 5.96 11.67
N GLN A 136 -8.78 5.34 12.76
CA GLN A 136 -9.61 5.00 13.92
C GLN A 136 -10.10 6.23 14.69
N CYS A 137 -9.31 7.30 14.72
CA CYS A 137 -9.68 8.53 15.42
C CYS A 137 -10.75 9.32 14.65
N ASP A 138 -10.68 9.32 13.31
CA ASP A 138 -11.61 10.09 12.47
C ASP A 138 -13.02 9.48 12.43
N GLN A 139 -13.18 8.18 12.71
CA GLN A 139 -14.50 7.52 12.79
C GLN A 139 -15.21 7.71 14.14
N GLN A 140 -14.56 8.32 15.13
CA GLN A 140 -15.12 8.57 16.47
C GLN A 140 -15.51 10.04 16.72
N SER A 141 -15.28 10.92 15.74
CA SER A 141 -15.62 12.35 15.78
C SER A 141 -16.88 12.65 14.98
#